data_AF-A0A935HIA3-F1
#
_entry.id   AF-A0A935HIA3-F1
#
_cell.length_a   1.000
_cell.length_b   1.000
_cell.length_c   1.000
_cell.angle_alpha   90.00
_cell.angle_beta   90.00
_cell.angle_gamma   90.00
#
_symmetry.space_group_name_H-M   'P 1'
#
loop_
_entity.id
_entity.type
_entity.pdbx_description
1 polymer ?
#
loop_
_entity_poly.entity_id
_entity_poly.type
_entity_poly.pdbx_seq_one_letter_code
_entity_poly.pdbx_strand_id
1 'polypeptide(L)'
;MKHFIFAAFCLLAATFVQAQRYVDGSGTCSGNTPCYSTISAAVIAASAGETITVYPGTYDEMIIINKPLTLVSASGRDVTTIKYSTIGGYIAPIIIQADNANFSGVTIGGSH
;
A
#
# COMPACT_ATOMS: atom_id res chain seq x y z
N MET A 1 -29.97 45.31 5.04
CA MET A 1 -30.12 44.04 5.78
C MET A 1 -30.27 42.93 4.74
N LYS A 2 -29.13 42.37 4.31
CA LYS A 2 -28.68 40.99 4.57
C LYS A 2 -29.01 40.06 3.39
N HIS A 3 -28.02 39.94 2.51
CA HIS A 3 -27.84 38.89 1.49
C HIS A 3 -28.04 37.50 2.10
N PHE A 4 -28.58 36.51 1.36
CA PHE A 4 -28.06 35.13 1.36
C PHE A 4 -28.50 34.39 0.09
N ILE A 5 -27.55 34.23 -0.82
CA ILE A 5 -27.56 33.34 -1.97
C ILE A 5 -27.38 31.91 -1.45
N PHE A 6 -28.28 30.99 -1.79
CA PHE A 6 -28.04 29.54 -1.69
C PHE A 6 -27.81 29.01 -3.11
N ALA A 7 -26.57 29.16 -3.59
CA ALA A 7 -26.11 28.38 -4.72
C ALA A 7 -26.08 26.93 -4.24
N ALA A 8 -26.92 26.07 -4.83
CA ALA A 8 -26.83 24.64 -4.68
C ALA A 8 -25.51 24.18 -5.32
N PHE A 9 -24.43 24.23 -4.55
CA PHE A 9 -23.20 23.52 -4.82
C PHE A 9 -23.52 22.05 -4.62
N CYS A 10 -24.07 21.42 -5.66
CA CYS A 10 -23.99 19.98 -5.80
C CYS A 10 -22.50 19.68 -5.94
N LEU A 11 -21.83 19.51 -4.80
CA LEU A 11 -20.50 18.96 -4.70
C LEU A 11 -20.64 17.54 -5.23
N LEU A 12 -20.51 17.39 -6.56
CA LEU A 12 -20.00 16.17 -7.12
C LEU A 12 -18.61 16.04 -6.47
N ALA A 13 -18.54 15.34 -5.34
CA ALA A 13 -17.28 14.79 -4.90
C ALA A 13 -16.90 13.85 -6.04
N ALA A 14 -16.10 14.34 -6.98
CA ALA A 14 -15.32 13.46 -7.82
C ALA A 14 -14.54 12.62 -6.81
N THR A 15 -14.98 11.38 -6.60
CA THR A 15 -14.22 10.43 -5.80
C THR A 15 -12.89 10.34 -6.51
N PHE A 16 -11.87 10.97 -5.94
CA PHE A 16 -10.52 10.80 -6.42
C PHE A 16 -10.18 9.35 -6.09
N VAL A 17 -10.47 8.44 -7.03
CA VAL A 17 -9.99 7.07 -6.95
C VAL A 17 -8.50 7.18 -7.23
N GLN A 18 -7.75 7.40 -6.15
CA GLN A 18 -6.33 7.12 -6.10
C GLN A 18 -6.07 5.81 -6.85
N ALA A 19 -5.21 5.82 -7.85
CA ALA A 19 -4.91 4.61 -8.60
C ALA A 19 -4.44 3.51 -7.61
N GLN A 20 -5.18 2.41 -7.61
CA GLN A 20 -5.05 1.30 -6.67
C GLN A 20 -4.33 0.15 -7.36
N ARG A 21 -3.41 -0.49 -6.63
CA ARG A 21 -2.75 -1.74 -7.04
C ARG A 21 -2.95 -2.79 -5.98
N TYR A 22 -2.96 -4.05 -6.39
CA TYR A 22 -3.25 -5.16 -5.51
C TYR A 22 -2.08 -6.15 -5.49
N VAL A 23 -1.78 -6.68 -4.32
CA VAL A 23 -0.75 -7.71 -4.13
C VAL A 23 -1.35 -8.93 -3.46
N ASP A 24 -1.21 -10.10 -4.07
CA ASP A 24 -1.67 -11.37 -3.53
C ASP A 24 -0.70 -12.47 -3.99
N GLY A 25 -0.07 -13.18 -3.06
CA GLY A 25 0.86 -14.26 -3.38
C GLY A 25 0.22 -15.40 -4.20
N SER A 26 -1.09 -15.56 -4.13
CA SER A 26 -1.86 -16.51 -4.95
C SER A 26 -2.24 -15.97 -6.34
N GLY A 27 -2.02 -14.68 -6.59
CA GLY A 27 -2.35 -14.01 -7.85
C GLY A 27 -3.84 -13.76 -8.08
N THR A 28 -4.70 -14.00 -7.07
CA THR A 28 -6.16 -13.84 -7.26
C THR A 28 -6.63 -12.42 -6.99
N CYS A 29 -6.03 -11.72 -6.03
CA CYS A 29 -6.39 -10.37 -5.59
C CYS A 29 -7.90 -10.16 -5.41
N SER A 30 -8.66 -11.20 -5.04
CA SER A 30 -10.13 -11.21 -5.02
C SER A 30 -10.79 -10.69 -6.31
N GLY A 31 -10.14 -10.90 -7.47
CA GLY A 31 -10.59 -10.44 -8.78
C GLY A 31 -10.18 -9.01 -9.16
N ASN A 32 -9.46 -8.29 -8.30
CA ASN A 32 -9.05 -6.92 -8.55
C ASN A 32 -7.81 -6.85 -9.46
N THR A 33 -7.74 -5.82 -10.31
CA THR A 33 -6.60 -5.55 -11.21
C THR A 33 -6.09 -4.11 -11.07
N PRO A 34 -4.79 -3.86 -11.27
CA PRO A 34 -3.72 -4.83 -11.54
C PRO A 34 -3.32 -5.63 -10.29
N CYS A 35 -3.13 -6.95 -10.46
CA CYS A 35 -2.74 -7.89 -9.40
C CYS A 35 -1.28 -8.31 -9.59
N TYR A 36 -0.48 -8.14 -8.55
CA TYR A 36 0.91 -8.55 -8.50
C TYR A 36 1.09 -9.67 -7.49
N SER A 37 1.98 -10.63 -7.76
CA SER A 37 2.32 -11.69 -6.81
C SER A 37 3.31 -11.24 -5.73
N THR A 38 4.02 -10.13 -5.95
CA THR A 38 5.05 -9.61 -5.05
C THR A 38 4.81 -8.14 -4.74
N ILE A 39 5.22 -7.71 -3.55
CA ILE A 39 5.08 -6.30 -3.13
C ILE A 39 6.03 -5.42 -3.95
N SER A 40 7.25 -5.91 -4.20
CA SER A 40 8.26 -5.19 -4.97
C SER A 40 7.79 -4.87 -6.40
N ALA A 41 7.08 -5.81 -7.06
CA ALA A 41 6.55 -5.56 -8.41
C ALA A 41 5.48 -4.47 -8.41
N ALA A 42 4.59 -4.46 -7.41
CA ALA A 42 3.59 -3.41 -7.25
C ALA A 42 4.24 -2.05 -6.97
N VAL A 43 5.29 -1.99 -6.15
CA VAL A 43 6.04 -0.75 -5.85
C VAL A 43 6.75 -0.19 -7.09
N ILE A 44 7.37 -1.06 -7.91
CA ILE A 44 8.00 -0.66 -9.17
C ILE A 44 6.96 -0.05 -10.11
N ALA A 45 5.80 -0.71 -10.24
CA ALA A 45 4.72 -0.28 -11.12
C ALA A 45 3.94 0.94 -10.61
N ALA A 46 3.99 1.23 -9.31
CA ALA A 46 3.25 2.32 -8.70
C ALA A 46 3.74 3.69 -9.19
N SER A 47 2.79 4.57 -9.47
CA SER A 47 3.05 6.00 -9.64
C SER A 47 3.19 6.68 -8.27
N ALA A 48 3.84 7.84 -8.25
CA ALA A 48 3.94 8.66 -7.05
C ALA A 48 2.54 9.03 -6.53
N GLY A 49 2.32 8.79 -5.25
CA GLY A 49 1.09 9.04 -4.51
C GLY A 49 0.13 7.86 -4.47
N GLU A 50 0.31 6.77 -5.24
CA GLU A 50 -0.65 5.66 -5.34
C GLU A 50 -0.78 4.82 -4.06
N THR A 51 -1.86 4.03 -3.99
CA THR A 51 -2.08 3.06 -2.90
C THR A 51 -1.95 1.63 -3.40
N ILE A 52 -1.19 0.81 -2.66
CA ILE A 52 -0.99 -0.62 -2.86
C ILE A 52 -1.68 -1.36 -1.72
N THR A 53 -2.71 -2.14 -2.06
CA THR A 53 -3.45 -3.00 -1.14
C THR A 53 -2.89 -4.41 -1.17
N VAL A 54 -2.44 -4.90 -0.02
CA VAL A 54 -1.76 -6.20 0.13
C VAL A 54 -2.70 -7.18 0.83
N TYR A 55 -3.02 -8.29 0.17
CA TYR A 55 -3.85 -9.36 0.72
C TYR A 55 -3.09 -10.15 1.81
N PRO A 56 -3.80 -10.96 2.62
CA PRO A 56 -3.17 -11.85 3.61
C PRO A 56 -2.08 -12.72 2.99
N GLY A 57 -0.94 -12.82 3.68
CA GLY A 57 0.21 -13.57 3.18
C GLY A 57 1.51 -13.26 3.91
N THR A 58 2.50 -14.11 3.69
CA THR A 58 3.89 -13.85 4.08
C THR A 58 4.70 -13.55 2.83
N TYR A 59 5.32 -12.37 2.80
CA TYR A 59 6.11 -11.88 1.69
C TYR A 59 7.58 -11.83 2.11
N ASP A 60 8.37 -12.77 1.57
CA ASP A 60 9.81 -12.90 1.77
C ASP A 60 10.59 -12.00 0.80
N GLU A 61 10.58 -10.69 1.04
CA GLU A 61 11.08 -9.68 0.10
C GLU A 61 11.82 -8.54 0.81
N MET A 62 12.88 -8.03 0.17
CA MET A 62 13.45 -6.71 0.49
C MET A 62 12.75 -5.66 -0.39
N ILE A 63 12.08 -4.69 0.23
CA ILE A 63 11.30 -3.68 -0.48
C ILE A 63 12.01 -2.32 -0.40
N ILE A 64 12.20 -1.68 -1.55
CA ILE A 64 12.74 -0.31 -1.65
C ILE A 64 11.63 0.63 -2.10
N ILE A 65 11.26 1.58 -1.23
CA ILE A 65 10.26 2.60 -1.55
C ILE A 65 10.99 3.94 -1.75
N ASN A 66 11.13 4.32 -3.03
CA ASN A 66 11.84 5.52 -3.48
C ASN A 66 10.91 6.62 -4.05
N LYS A 67 9.60 6.44 -3.91
CA LYS A 67 8.57 7.39 -4.34
C LYS A 67 7.46 7.43 -3.29
N PRO A 68 6.70 8.54 -3.16
CA PRO A 68 5.57 8.56 -2.25
C PRO A 68 4.56 7.51 -2.71
N LEU A 69 4.08 6.66 -1.81
CA LEU A 69 2.99 5.71 -2.03
C LEU A 69 2.46 5.29 -0.66
N THR A 70 1.27 4.70 -0.66
CA THR A 70 0.65 4.09 0.52
C THR A 70 0.68 2.58 0.36
N LEU A 71 1.24 1.85 1.34
CA LEU A 71 1.14 0.40 1.42
C LEU A 71 0.18 0.05 2.57
N VAL A 72 -0.89 -0.69 2.27
CA VAL A 72 -1.93 -1.04 3.26
C VAL A 72 -2.30 -2.50 3.16
N SER A 73 -2.49 -3.18 4.31
CA SER A 73 -3.06 -4.52 4.31
C SER A 73 -4.57 -4.49 4.09
N ALA A 74 -5.08 -5.39 3.25
CA ALA A 74 -6.51 -5.58 3.01
C ALA A 74 -7.27 -6.14 4.21
N SER A 75 -6.58 -6.78 5.16
CA SER A 75 -7.21 -7.52 6.27
C SER A 75 -6.51 -7.32 7.62
N GLY A 76 -5.62 -6.34 7.70
CA GLY A 76 -4.92 -5.96 8.93
C GLY A 76 -3.57 -6.63 9.13
N ARG A 77 -2.86 -6.12 10.14
CA ARG A 77 -1.45 -6.43 10.38
C ARG A 77 -1.18 -7.88 10.80
N ASP A 78 -2.17 -8.56 11.36
CA ASP A 78 -2.03 -9.90 11.96
C ASP A 78 -1.94 -11.01 10.90
N VAL A 79 -2.36 -10.71 9.67
CA VAL A 79 -2.46 -11.68 8.56
C VAL A 79 -1.59 -11.31 7.36
N THR A 80 -0.93 -10.15 7.40
CA THR A 80 0.00 -9.69 6.36
C THR A 80 1.37 -9.46 6.98
N THR A 81 2.32 -10.33 6.66
CA THR A 81 3.69 -10.26 7.17
C THR A 81 4.66 -9.99 6.03
N ILE A 82 5.47 -8.94 6.19
CA ILE A 82 6.61 -8.67 5.33
C ILE A 82 7.85 -9.02 6.13
N LYS A 83 8.63 -9.98 5.63
CA LYS A 83 9.86 -10.43 6.27
C LYS A 83 10.97 -10.53 5.23
N TYR A 84 12.20 -10.38 5.68
CA TYR A 84 13.37 -10.61 4.86
C TYR A 84 14.44 -11.23 5.75
N SER A 85 14.84 -12.46 5.44
CA SER A 85 15.82 -13.22 6.22
C SER A 85 17.13 -13.32 5.44
N THR A 86 18.24 -13.03 6.10
CA THR A 86 19.58 -13.39 5.62
C THR A 86 20.17 -14.46 6.55
N ILE A 87 21.30 -15.07 6.16
CA ILE A 87 22.07 -15.91 7.08
C ILE A 87 22.61 -15.00 8.19
N GLY A 88 21.97 -15.02 9.37
CA GLY A 88 22.34 -14.20 10.53
C GLY A 88 21.20 -13.42 11.19
N GLY A 89 19.98 -13.40 10.61
CA GLY A 89 18.79 -12.82 11.24
C GLY A 89 17.90 -12.02 10.28
N TYR A 90 16.90 -11.33 10.84
CA TYR A 90 16.06 -10.39 10.12
C TYR A 90 16.76 -9.04 10.03
N ILE A 91 16.99 -8.53 8.82
CA ILE A 91 17.34 -7.13 8.61
C ILE A 91 16.07 -6.33 8.30
N ALA A 92 16.09 -5.01 8.49
CA ALA A 92 14.92 -4.17 8.20
C ALA A 92 14.47 -4.40 6.74
N PRO A 93 13.26 -4.97 6.51
CA PRO A 93 12.83 -5.42 5.18
C PRO A 93 12.41 -4.25 4.27
N ILE A 94 12.34 -3.03 4.79
CA ILE A 94 11.92 -1.83 4.06
C ILE A 94 13.01 -0.76 4.16
N ILE A 95 13.48 -0.31 3.00
CA ILE A 95 14.35 0.87 2.87
C ILE A 95 13.51 2.02 2.31
N ILE A 96 13.39 3.11 3.08
CA ILE A 96 12.65 4.33 2.69
C ILE A 96 13.66 5.36 2.21
N GLN A 97 13.54 5.79 0.95
CA GLN A 97 14.38 6.83 0.35
C GLN A 97 13.59 8.07 -0.11
N ALA A 98 12.27 8.10 0.15
CA ALA A 98 11.39 9.20 -0.24
C ALA A 98 11.10 10.15 0.93
N ASP A 99 11.07 11.46 0.65
CA ASP A 99 10.84 12.51 1.67
C ASP A 99 9.41 12.50 2.28
N ASN A 100 8.48 11.69 1.76
CA ASN A 100 7.06 11.66 2.20
C ASN A 100 6.40 10.26 2.03
N ALA A 101 7.05 9.18 2.48
CA ALA A 101 6.42 7.86 2.52
C ALA A 101 5.52 7.72 3.78
N ASN A 102 4.25 7.33 3.60
CA ASN A 102 3.28 7.14 4.70
C ASN A 102 2.90 5.66 4.82
N PHE A 103 3.03 5.11 6.03
CA PHE A 103 2.75 3.69 6.32
C PHE A 103 1.64 3.58 7.35
N SER A 104 0.59 2.83 7.04
CA SER A 104 -0.49 2.53 7.99
C SER A 104 -0.89 1.06 7.89
N GLY A 105 -1.02 0.40 9.04
CA GLY A 105 -1.63 -0.94 9.13
C GLY A 105 -0.75 -2.14 8.78
N VAL A 106 0.58 -1.99 8.66
CA VAL A 106 1.51 -3.11 8.38
C VAL A 106 2.36 -3.47 9.59
N THR A 107 2.71 -4.76 9.73
CA THR A 107 3.75 -5.25 10.64
C THR A 107 5.05 -5.43 9.86
N ILE A 108 6.13 -4.81 10.35
CA ILE A 108 7.46 -4.89 9.75
C ILE A 108 8.31 -5.79 10.67
N GLY A 109 8.62 -7.01 10.23
CA GLY A 109 9.35 -8.02 11.02
C GLY A 109 8.51 -9.22 11.47
N GLY A 110 9.19 -10.33 11.81
CA GLY A 110 8.60 -11.53 12.40
C GLY A 110 8.76 -11.56 13.92
N SER A 111 7.85 -12.22 14.63
CA SER A 111 8.01 -12.54 16.05
C SER A 111 9.12 -13.56 16.24
N HIS A 112 9.91 -13.38 17.31
CA HIS A 112 10.83 -14.40 17.82
C HIS A 112 10.13 -15.73 18.07
#